data_AF-A0A969ED20-F1
#
_entry.id   AF-A0A969ED20-F1
#
_cell.length_a   1.000
_cell.length_b   1.000
_cell.length_c   1.000
_cell.angle_alpha   90.00
_cell.angle_beta   90.00
_cell.angle_gamma   90.00
#
_symmetry.space_group_name_H-M   'P 1'
#
loop_
_entity.id
_entity.type
_entity.pdbx_description
1 polymer ?
#
loop_
_entity_poly.entity_id
_entity_poly.type
_entity_poly.pdbx_seq_one_letter_code
_entity_poly.pdbx_strand_id
1 'polypeptide(L)'
;MLTRLTLAATNPVEYSINGGSTYLPLPANGIIPAVGIDATVKVRVTGTPAAGTLANEPIGVRLGDTGPNDNSAATQNQIDDNPLQSSTEIYTRNITTDGLTPANEKEASATVSIPFGASIKPLAFATALKVASTINRNNPALINDDQITYDLGVRVANQDPSTPDLFQPAALEGTTIQLDGTPTSAILVSDAIPNGTKLQSVSTALPLNWRAVYTTAATASAPGSNPLALPWSTTAPTNLSTVTRVGFIYTAGSLAPGFEQTNLQFTVITDGTDTQIENMAQVFGETVGDATNEVVYDESGDQNPNNYTDLGAPPDATGTHYTPGTDTVSSTPLIWQY
;
A
#
# COMPACT_ATOMS: atom_id res chain seq x y z
N MET A 1 29.30 26.00 -41.76
CA MET A 1 28.22 26.88 -41.29
C MET A 1 27.87 26.41 -39.90
N LEU A 2 28.04 27.30 -38.92
CA LEU A 2 28.13 26.98 -37.50
C LEU A 2 26.96 27.70 -36.82
N THR A 3 25.98 26.97 -36.28
CA THR A 3 24.75 27.55 -35.69
C THR A 3 24.73 27.40 -34.17
N ARG A 4 24.25 28.45 -33.48
CA ARG A 4 24.09 28.51 -32.01
C ARG A 4 22.64 28.27 -31.61
N LEU A 5 22.40 27.39 -30.63
CA LEU A 5 21.09 27.01 -30.10
C LEU A 5 20.86 27.66 -28.73
N THR A 6 19.68 28.26 -28.48
CA THR A 6 19.23 28.76 -27.16
C THR A 6 18.14 27.86 -26.60
N LEU A 7 18.17 27.56 -25.30
CA LEU A 7 17.21 26.70 -24.58
C LEU A 7 16.85 27.35 -23.23
N ALA A 8 15.60 27.28 -22.77
CA ALA A 8 15.25 27.59 -21.37
C ALA A 8 14.52 26.42 -20.70
N ALA A 9 14.93 26.11 -19.46
CA ALA A 9 14.17 25.24 -18.57
C ALA A 9 14.46 25.56 -17.10
N THR A 10 13.56 25.12 -16.22
CA THR A 10 13.64 25.20 -14.75
C THR A 10 14.28 23.97 -14.10
N ASN A 11 14.79 23.02 -14.89
CA ASN A 11 15.47 21.79 -14.47
C ASN A 11 16.80 21.63 -15.24
N PRO A 12 17.79 20.85 -14.76
CA PRO A 12 19.08 20.74 -15.44
C PRO A 12 18.88 20.23 -16.88
N VAL A 13 19.14 21.10 -17.84
CA VAL A 13 19.19 20.78 -19.27
C VAL A 13 20.63 20.48 -19.61
N GLU A 14 20.84 19.38 -20.32
CA GLU A 14 22.14 19.02 -20.85
C GLU A 14 22.06 18.87 -22.36
N TYR A 15 23.17 19.14 -23.05
CA TYR A 15 23.28 18.99 -24.50
C TYR A 15 24.49 18.13 -24.86
N SER A 16 24.43 17.53 -26.04
CA SER A 16 25.50 16.73 -26.63
C SER A 16 25.64 17.07 -28.11
N ILE A 17 26.86 17.39 -28.52
CA ILE A 17 27.24 17.61 -29.94
C ILE A 17 28.03 16.45 -30.55
N ASN A 18 28.27 15.36 -29.79
CA ASN A 18 29.01 14.18 -30.22
C ASN A 18 28.14 12.92 -30.28
N GLY A 19 26.89 13.06 -30.71
CA GLY A 19 25.98 11.91 -30.89
C GLY A 19 25.50 11.25 -29.60
N GLY A 20 25.70 11.87 -28.44
CA GLY A 20 25.22 11.41 -27.14
C GLY A 20 26.28 10.74 -26.27
N SER A 21 27.56 10.74 -26.69
CA SER A 21 28.65 10.15 -25.90
C SER A 21 28.94 10.93 -24.63
N THR A 22 28.77 12.25 -24.63
CA THR A 22 28.91 13.09 -23.43
C THR A 22 27.85 14.17 -23.40
N TYR A 23 27.24 14.38 -22.24
CA TYR A 23 26.28 15.45 -21.99
C TYR A 23 26.93 16.55 -21.16
N LEU A 24 26.78 17.79 -21.59
CA LEU A 24 27.30 18.98 -20.91
C LEU A 24 26.13 19.82 -20.42
N PRO A 25 26.21 20.42 -19.22
CA PRO A 25 25.21 21.37 -18.76
C PRO A 25 25.02 22.50 -19.76
N LEU A 26 23.77 22.88 -20.00
CA LEU A 26 23.43 24.04 -20.80
C LEU A 26 23.99 25.31 -20.17
N PRO A 27 24.74 26.15 -20.91
CA PRO A 27 25.23 27.42 -20.38
C PRO A 27 24.09 28.36 -19.94
N ALA A 28 24.35 29.22 -18.96
CA ALA A 28 23.33 30.12 -18.40
C ALA A 28 22.72 31.11 -19.40
N ASN A 29 23.44 31.45 -20.48
CA ASN A 29 22.91 32.26 -21.59
C ASN A 29 22.11 31.44 -22.62
N GLY A 30 21.95 30.14 -22.37
CA GLY A 30 21.28 29.18 -23.24
C GLY A 30 22.11 28.75 -24.44
N ILE A 31 23.30 29.33 -24.69
CA ILE A 31 23.95 29.20 -25.98
C ILE A 31 25.08 28.16 -26.03
N ILE A 32 24.91 27.12 -26.85
CA ILE A 32 25.89 26.04 -27.04
C ILE A 32 27.02 26.41 -28.03
N PRO A 33 28.16 25.68 -28.05
CA PRO A 33 29.16 25.80 -29.09
C PRO A 33 28.58 25.51 -30.46
N ALA A 34 29.18 26.11 -31.47
CA ALA A 34 28.59 26.00 -32.78
C ALA A 34 28.78 24.61 -33.38
N VAL A 35 27.76 24.18 -34.12
CA VAL A 35 27.65 22.83 -34.69
C VAL A 35 27.82 22.85 -36.20
N GLY A 36 28.42 21.80 -36.77
CA GLY A 36 28.57 21.68 -38.23
C GLY A 36 27.24 21.62 -38.97
N ILE A 37 27.28 21.80 -40.30
CA ILE A 37 26.11 21.56 -41.15
C ILE A 37 25.66 20.11 -40.97
N ASP A 38 24.34 19.91 -40.93
CA ASP A 38 23.70 18.60 -40.73
C ASP A 38 24.11 17.86 -39.44
N ALA A 39 24.76 18.55 -38.51
CA ALA A 39 25.12 17.97 -37.22
C ALA A 39 23.87 17.78 -36.36
N THR A 40 23.90 16.70 -35.56
CA THR A 40 22.84 16.42 -34.59
C THR A 40 23.22 16.94 -33.22
N VAL A 41 22.33 17.75 -32.63
CA VAL A 41 22.38 18.09 -31.21
C VAL A 41 21.39 17.21 -30.47
N LYS A 42 21.88 16.45 -29.47
CA LYS A 42 21.00 15.72 -28.56
C LYS A 42 20.80 16.53 -27.30
N VAL A 43 19.56 16.72 -26.90
CA VAL A 43 19.18 17.38 -25.64
C VAL A 43 18.67 16.33 -24.67
N ARG A 44 19.07 16.46 -23.40
CA ARG A 44 18.56 15.65 -22.29
C ARG A 44 18.00 16.59 -21.24
N VAL A 45 16.80 16.26 -20.76
CA VAL A 45 16.15 16.95 -19.66
C VAL A 45 15.86 15.90 -18.60
N THR A 46 16.31 16.16 -17.38
CA THR A 46 16.00 15.33 -16.21
C THR A 46 15.08 16.12 -15.30
N GLY A 47 14.01 15.49 -14.84
CA GLY A 47 13.06 16.11 -13.93
C GLY A 47 12.29 15.08 -13.12
N THR A 48 11.65 15.56 -12.06
CA THR A 48 10.71 14.78 -11.25
C THR A 48 9.30 15.25 -11.58
N PRO A 49 8.32 14.35 -11.79
CA PRO A 49 6.91 14.75 -11.90
C PRO A 49 6.46 15.59 -10.71
N ALA A 50 5.45 16.43 -10.92
CA ALA A 50 4.89 17.22 -9.83
C ALA A 50 4.29 16.29 -8.75
N ALA A 51 4.35 16.69 -7.49
CA ALA A 51 3.66 15.95 -6.43
C ALA A 51 2.16 15.85 -6.75
N GLY A 52 1.61 14.63 -6.73
CA GLY A 52 0.20 14.37 -7.04
C GLY A 52 -0.13 14.05 -8.50
N THR A 53 0.86 13.93 -9.41
CA THR A 53 0.61 13.41 -10.77
C THR A 53 -0.04 12.02 -10.72
N LEU A 54 -1.20 11.87 -11.37
CA LEU A 54 -1.98 10.63 -11.36
C LEU A 54 -1.47 9.63 -12.41
N ALA A 55 -1.75 8.34 -12.21
CA ALA A 55 -1.44 7.30 -13.17
C ALA A 55 -2.10 7.60 -14.54
N ASN A 56 -1.36 7.35 -15.62
CA ASN A 56 -1.75 7.66 -17.00
C ASN A 56 -1.86 9.15 -17.35
N GLU A 57 -1.63 10.09 -16.43
CA GLU A 57 -1.48 11.49 -16.81
C GLU A 57 -0.23 11.65 -17.71
N PRO A 58 -0.32 12.49 -18.76
CA PRO A 58 0.82 12.74 -19.63
C PRO A 58 1.91 13.48 -18.86
N ILE A 59 3.08 12.85 -18.74
CA ILE A 59 4.30 13.52 -18.33
C ILE A 59 5.20 13.68 -19.55
N GLY A 60 5.74 14.88 -19.72
CA GLY A 60 6.45 15.19 -20.94
C GLY A 60 7.35 16.39 -20.84
N VAL A 61 8.14 16.55 -21.90
CA VAL A 61 9.04 17.67 -22.09
C VAL A 61 8.68 18.32 -23.42
N ARG A 62 8.62 19.66 -23.40
CA ARG A 62 8.58 20.48 -24.60
C ARG A 62 9.92 21.20 -24.74
N LEU A 63 10.50 21.10 -25.92
CA LEU A 63 11.70 21.82 -26.34
C LEU A 63 11.27 22.84 -27.40
N GLY A 64 11.52 24.12 -27.17
CA GLY A 64 11.10 25.21 -28.08
C GLY A 64 9.60 25.54 -27.99
N ASP A 65 9.17 26.57 -28.72
CA ASP A 65 7.76 27.02 -28.78
C ASP A 65 7.34 27.46 -30.19
N THR A 66 7.97 26.91 -31.23
CA THR A 66 7.56 27.08 -32.62
C THR A 66 6.21 26.39 -32.82
N GLY A 67 5.14 27.20 -32.83
CA GLY A 67 3.77 26.72 -33.02
C GLY A 67 3.64 25.87 -34.29
N PRO A 68 2.72 24.90 -34.33
CA PRO A 68 1.70 24.57 -33.33
C PRO A 68 2.13 23.66 -32.16
N ASN A 69 3.42 23.31 -32.01
CA ASN A 69 3.96 22.45 -30.94
C ASN A 69 3.47 20.98 -30.92
N ASP A 70 3.19 20.42 -32.10
CA ASP A 70 2.58 19.09 -32.27
C ASP A 70 3.51 18.08 -32.98
N ASN A 71 4.81 18.37 -33.09
CA ASN A 71 5.80 17.61 -33.86
C ASN A 71 5.51 17.48 -35.37
N SER A 72 4.56 18.25 -35.91
CA SER A 72 4.31 18.26 -37.36
C SER A 72 5.45 18.96 -38.11
N ALA A 73 5.49 18.81 -39.43
CA ALA A 73 6.44 19.54 -40.27
C ALA A 73 6.33 21.08 -40.13
N ALA A 74 5.17 21.60 -39.70
CA ALA A 74 4.98 23.02 -39.43
C ALA A 74 5.75 23.52 -38.19
N THR A 75 6.21 22.62 -37.33
CA THR A 75 7.01 22.94 -36.13
C THR A 75 8.52 22.89 -36.37
N GLN A 76 8.96 22.53 -37.57
CA GLN A 76 10.38 22.28 -37.89
C GLN A 76 10.90 23.28 -38.92
N ASN A 77 12.12 23.80 -38.71
CA ASN A 77 12.84 24.62 -39.70
C ASN A 77 12.04 25.87 -40.17
N GLN A 78 11.25 26.44 -39.26
CA GLN A 78 10.47 27.65 -39.55
C GLN A 78 11.40 28.86 -39.57
N ILE A 79 11.02 29.88 -40.33
CA ILE A 79 11.76 31.15 -40.32
C ILE A 79 11.53 31.78 -38.95
N ASP A 80 12.61 32.14 -38.27
CA ASP A 80 12.52 32.97 -37.08
C ASP A 80 12.12 34.39 -37.50
N ASP A 81 10.81 34.68 -37.48
CA ASP A 81 10.22 35.95 -37.90
C ASP A 81 9.92 36.90 -36.73
N ASN A 82 10.30 36.51 -35.51
CA ASN A 82 9.93 37.19 -34.28
C ASN A 82 11.03 38.19 -33.86
N PRO A 83 10.73 39.49 -33.71
CA PRO A 83 11.75 40.50 -33.40
C PRO A 83 12.28 40.46 -31.96
N LEU A 84 11.82 39.52 -31.12
CA LEU A 84 12.26 39.32 -29.75
C LEU A 84 12.36 37.83 -29.50
N GLN A 85 13.61 37.34 -29.41
CA GLN A 85 13.98 36.00 -28.97
C GLN A 85 13.20 35.66 -27.70
N SER A 86 12.07 34.97 -27.83
CA SER A 86 11.31 34.60 -26.65
C SER A 86 12.19 33.61 -25.90
N SER A 87 12.29 33.75 -24.57
CA SER A 87 13.15 32.86 -23.78
C SER A 87 12.76 31.38 -23.90
N THR A 88 11.65 31.08 -24.57
CA THR A 88 11.06 29.74 -24.75
C THR A 88 11.35 29.11 -26.11
N GLU A 89 11.92 29.84 -27.07
CA GLU A 89 12.21 29.35 -28.42
C GLU A 89 13.56 28.64 -28.52
N ILE A 90 13.60 27.65 -29.43
CA ILE A 90 14.81 27.03 -29.93
C ILE A 90 15.04 27.58 -31.32
N TYR A 91 16.15 28.28 -31.51
CA TYR A 91 16.51 28.85 -32.79
C TYR A 91 18.01 28.69 -33.07
N THR A 92 18.36 28.80 -34.35
CA THR A 92 19.73 28.85 -34.83
C THR A 92 20.17 30.29 -35.01
N ARG A 93 21.30 30.67 -34.41
CA ARG A 93 21.87 32.00 -34.60
C ARG A 93 23.04 32.02 -35.57
N ASN A 94 23.10 33.06 -36.39
CA ASN A 94 24.25 33.33 -37.25
C ASN A 94 25.47 33.73 -36.41
N ILE A 95 26.64 33.18 -36.75
CA ILE A 95 27.91 33.67 -36.22
C ILE A 95 28.38 34.75 -37.19
N THR A 96 28.61 35.96 -36.68
CA THR A 96 28.90 37.14 -37.50
C THR A 96 30.37 37.23 -37.94
N THR A 97 31.21 36.22 -37.64
CA THR A 97 32.66 36.29 -37.84
C THR A 97 33.16 35.77 -39.19
N ASP A 98 32.33 35.10 -39.98
CA ASP A 98 32.72 34.39 -41.20
C ASP A 98 32.16 35.00 -42.50
N GLY A 99 31.46 36.15 -42.43
CA GLY A 99 31.00 36.88 -43.63
C GLY A 99 29.98 36.12 -44.49
N LEU A 100 29.56 34.94 -44.05
CA LEU A 100 28.46 34.19 -44.60
C LEU A 100 27.20 34.64 -43.86
N THR A 101 26.23 35.18 -44.57
CA THR A 101 24.86 35.34 -44.08
C THR A 101 24.09 34.06 -44.44
N PRO A 102 23.86 33.12 -43.49
CA PRO A 102 22.75 32.18 -43.64
C PRO A 102 21.49 32.95 -43.98
N ALA A 103 20.77 32.48 -44.99
CA ALA A 103 19.69 33.25 -45.59
C ALA A 103 18.58 33.58 -44.60
N ASN A 104 18.40 32.83 -43.49
CA ASN A 104 17.53 33.16 -42.35
C ASN A 104 17.89 32.31 -41.12
N GLU A 105 17.73 32.86 -39.92
CA GLU A 105 17.70 32.10 -38.66
C GLU A 105 16.47 31.18 -38.66
N LYS A 106 16.62 29.99 -38.07
CA LYS A 106 15.60 28.93 -38.11
C LYS A 106 15.22 28.49 -36.72
N GLU A 107 13.93 28.33 -36.48
CA GLU A 107 13.36 27.84 -35.23
C GLU A 107 12.72 26.45 -35.38
N ALA A 108 12.59 25.77 -34.25
CA ALA A 108 11.89 24.50 -34.16
C ALA A 108 11.32 24.24 -32.75
N SER A 109 10.30 23.38 -32.69
CA SER A 109 9.82 22.81 -31.43
C SER A 109 9.70 21.29 -31.49
N ALA A 110 9.76 20.65 -30.33
CA ALA A 110 9.47 19.23 -30.21
C ALA A 110 8.81 18.96 -28.85
N THR A 111 7.83 18.06 -28.83
CA THR A 111 7.17 17.57 -27.63
C THR A 111 7.31 16.06 -27.52
N VAL A 112 7.66 15.57 -26.33
CA VAL A 112 7.62 14.14 -26.03
C VAL A 112 6.80 13.99 -24.77
N SER A 113 5.82 13.09 -24.80
CA SER A 113 4.98 12.77 -23.65
C SER A 113 4.79 11.26 -23.55
N ILE A 114 4.82 10.76 -22.33
CA ILE A 114 4.52 9.36 -21.98
C ILE A 114 3.51 9.36 -20.83
N PRO A 115 2.65 8.34 -20.72
CA PRO A 115 1.82 8.18 -19.54
C PRO A 115 2.70 7.95 -18.31
N PHE A 116 2.40 8.62 -17.20
CA PHE A 116 3.09 8.38 -15.95
C PHE A 116 2.78 6.98 -15.43
N GLY A 117 3.81 6.15 -15.34
CA GLY A 117 3.75 4.79 -14.81
C GLY A 117 3.99 4.77 -13.30
N ALA A 118 3.10 5.37 -12.51
CA ALA A 118 3.08 5.15 -11.07
C ALA A 118 1.84 4.35 -10.70
N SER A 119 2.02 3.09 -10.36
CA SER A 119 1.10 2.40 -9.48
C SER A 119 1.90 2.03 -8.24
N ILE A 120 2.02 2.97 -7.31
CA ILE A 120 2.17 2.55 -5.92
C ILE A 120 0.83 1.93 -5.58
N LYS A 121 0.80 0.62 -5.37
CA LYS A 121 -0.44 -0.11 -5.13
C LYS A 121 -0.94 0.22 -3.72
N PRO A 122 -2.22 0.60 -3.56
CA PRO A 122 -2.83 0.67 -2.24
C PRO A 122 -2.80 -0.71 -1.58
N LEU A 123 -2.41 -0.78 -0.31
CA LEU A 123 -2.50 -2.00 0.51
C LEU A 123 -2.90 -1.62 1.94
N ALA A 124 -3.91 -2.28 2.48
CA ALA A 124 -4.24 -2.19 3.90
C ALA A 124 -3.28 -3.08 4.70
N PHE A 125 -2.65 -2.49 5.72
CA PHE A 125 -1.69 -3.17 6.59
C PHE A 125 -2.33 -3.45 7.95
N ALA A 126 -3.06 -4.56 8.07
CA ALA A 126 -3.73 -4.94 9.30
C ALA A 126 -2.80 -5.75 10.22
N THR A 127 -2.80 -5.42 11.51
CA THR A 127 -2.16 -6.23 12.56
C THR A 127 -3.23 -6.71 13.55
N ALA A 128 -3.29 -8.00 13.84
CA ALA A 128 -4.07 -8.58 14.92
C ALA A 128 -3.38 -8.32 16.26
N LEU A 129 -4.04 -7.57 17.14
CA LEU A 129 -3.53 -7.30 18.49
C LEU A 129 -4.15 -8.27 19.48
N LYS A 130 -3.32 -8.76 20.42
CA LYS A 130 -3.79 -9.63 21.48
C LYS A 130 -2.96 -9.50 22.75
N VAL A 131 -3.63 -9.45 23.89
CA VAL A 131 -3.01 -9.57 25.21
C VAL A 131 -3.91 -10.31 26.18
N ALA A 132 -3.34 -11.10 27.09
CA ALA A 132 -4.05 -11.57 28.27
C ALA A 132 -4.11 -10.41 29.29
N SER A 133 -5.21 -9.68 29.32
CA SER A 133 -5.34 -8.43 30.09
C SER A 133 -5.58 -8.66 31.58
N THR A 134 -6.17 -9.80 31.96
CA THR A 134 -6.41 -10.15 33.37
C THR A 134 -6.40 -11.67 33.55
N ILE A 135 -5.78 -12.13 34.65
CA ILE A 135 -5.81 -13.52 35.08
C ILE A 135 -6.30 -13.55 36.52
N ASN A 136 -7.38 -14.29 36.77
CA ASN A 136 -7.93 -14.50 38.10
C ASN A 136 -7.81 -15.98 38.48
N ARG A 137 -6.91 -16.27 39.44
CA ARG A 137 -6.62 -17.62 39.92
C ARG A 137 -7.54 -18.06 41.05
N ASN A 138 -8.85 -18.06 40.78
CA ASN A 138 -9.93 -18.13 41.77
C ASN A 138 -9.56 -18.95 43.02
N ASN A 139 -9.45 -20.28 42.91
CA ASN A 139 -8.94 -21.13 43.98
C ASN A 139 -7.56 -21.69 43.59
N PRO A 140 -6.46 -21.27 44.23
CA PRO A 140 -5.12 -21.74 43.87
C PRO A 140 -4.87 -23.25 44.00
N ALA A 141 -5.78 -24.00 44.65
CA ALA A 141 -5.72 -25.46 44.74
C ALA A 141 -6.40 -26.17 43.55
N LEU A 142 -7.11 -25.43 42.70
CA LEU A 142 -7.85 -25.92 41.55
C LEU A 142 -7.31 -25.25 40.29
N ILE A 143 -6.93 -26.03 39.30
CA ILE A 143 -6.48 -25.51 37.99
C ILE A 143 -7.64 -25.33 37.01
N ASN A 144 -8.85 -25.73 37.39
CA ASN A 144 -10.03 -25.78 36.52
C ASN A 144 -11.07 -24.69 36.85
N ASP A 145 -10.70 -23.65 37.58
CA ASP A 145 -11.56 -22.50 37.85
C ASP A 145 -10.89 -21.16 37.55
N ASP A 146 -9.68 -21.17 36.98
CA ASP A 146 -8.95 -19.97 36.62
C ASP A 146 -9.60 -19.28 35.43
N GLN A 147 -9.66 -17.95 35.49
CA GLN A 147 -10.25 -17.12 34.45
C GLN A 147 -9.17 -16.30 33.77
N ILE A 148 -9.16 -16.33 32.44
CA ILE A 148 -8.24 -15.56 31.61
C ILE A 148 -9.08 -14.66 30.71
N THR A 149 -8.91 -13.35 30.89
CA THR A 149 -9.51 -12.36 29.99
C THR A 149 -8.49 -11.99 28.92
N TYR A 150 -8.87 -12.22 27.67
CA TYR A 150 -8.13 -11.78 26.50
C TYR A 150 -8.73 -10.48 26.00
N ASP A 151 -7.85 -9.57 25.60
CA ASP A 151 -8.16 -8.32 24.93
C ASP A 151 -7.63 -8.40 23.50
N LEU A 152 -8.55 -8.42 22.54
CA LEU A 152 -8.24 -8.41 21.12
C LEU A 152 -8.30 -6.99 20.56
N GLY A 153 -7.63 -6.81 19.43
CA GLY A 153 -7.65 -5.56 18.70
C GLY A 153 -7.22 -5.70 17.25
N VAL A 154 -7.33 -4.59 16.53
CA VAL A 154 -6.82 -4.43 15.17
C VAL A 154 -6.12 -3.09 15.06
N ARG A 155 -4.98 -3.07 14.37
CA ARG A 155 -4.30 -1.85 13.96
C ARG A 155 -4.17 -1.83 12.44
N VAL A 156 -4.44 -0.70 11.81
CA VAL A 156 -4.16 -0.48 10.39
C VAL A 156 -2.96 0.45 10.30
N ALA A 157 -1.80 -0.03 9.82
CA ALA A 157 -0.60 0.77 9.77
C ALA A 157 -0.74 1.96 8.81
N ASN A 158 -0.12 3.09 9.15
CA ASN A 158 -0.07 4.29 8.32
C ASN A 158 1.24 4.42 7.53
N GLN A 159 2.09 3.40 7.58
CA GLN A 159 3.38 3.31 6.90
C GLN A 159 3.55 1.90 6.35
N ASP A 160 4.21 1.79 5.20
CA ASP A 160 4.61 0.51 4.63
C ASP A 160 5.80 -0.03 5.44
N PRO A 161 5.74 -1.26 5.98
CA PRO A 161 6.84 -1.85 6.73
C PRO A 161 8.03 -2.29 5.86
N SER A 162 7.90 -2.30 4.52
CA SER A 162 8.98 -2.69 3.60
C SER A 162 10.07 -1.63 3.46
N THR A 163 11.26 -2.02 3.00
CA THR A 163 12.37 -1.09 2.75
C THR A 163 13.04 -1.42 1.42
N PRO A 164 12.97 -0.55 0.39
CA PRO A 164 12.20 0.70 0.33
C PRO A 164 10.67 0.44 0.29
N ASP A 165 9.86 1.45 0.64
CA ASP A 165 8.41 1.40 0.53
C ASP A 165 7.97 0.97 -0.89
N LEU A 166 7.09 -0.03 -0.95
CA LEU A 166 6.55 -0.63 -2.18
C LEU A 166 5.06 -0.30 -2.39
N PHE A 167 4.35 0.01 -1.32
CA PHE A 167 2.90 0.18 -1.28
C PHE A 167 2.51 1.50 -0.61
N GLN A 168 1.29 1.94 -0.94
CA GLN A 168 0.67 3.10 -0.32
C GLN A 168 -0.29 2.57 0.76
N PRO A 169 -0.08 2.88 2.05
CA PRO A 169 -1.02 2.51 3.10
C PRO A 169 -2.45 2.94 2.77
N ALA A 170 -3.37 1.99 2.84
CA ALA A 170 -4.77 2.15 2.48
C ALA A 170 -5.71 1.69 3.60
N ALA A 171 -6.98 2.06 3.49
CA ALA A 171 -7.99 1.68 4.47
C ALA A 171 -8.33 0.17 4.37
N LEU A 172 -8.65 -0.43 5.51
CA LEU A 172 -9.13 -1.81 5.60
C LEU A 172 -10.66 -1.81 5.55
N GLU A 173 -11.26 -2.51 4.60
CA GLU A 173 -12.69 -2.82 4.58
C GLU A 173 -12.99 -4.27 4.90
N GLY A 174 -14.27 -4.61 5.01
CA GLY A 174 -14.69 -5.95 5.39
C GLY A 174 -14.59 -6.95 4.24
N THR A 175 -14.11 -8.14 4.55
CA THR A 175 -14.23 -9.29 3.65
C THR A 175 -15.55 -10.03 3.87
N THR A 176 -15.91 -10.92 2.95
CA THR A 176 -17.15 -11.71 3.06
C THR A 176 -17.04 -12.80 4.13
N ILE A 177 -17.94 -12.78 5.10
CA ILE A 177 -18.13 -13.84 6.11
C ILE A 177 -19.56 -14.39 6.08
N GLN A 178 -19.78 -15.60 6.61
CA GLN A 178 -21.12 -16.15 6.80
C GLN A 178 -21.70 -15.70 8.15
N LEU A 179 -22.53 -14.65 8.16
CA LEU A 179 -23.09 -14.05 9.36
C LEU A 179 -24.60 -14.27 9.45
N ASP A 180 -25.06 -14.91 10.53
CA ASP A 180 -26.48 -15.22 10.77
C ASP A 180 -27.16 -15.89 9.55
N GLY A 181 -26.41 -16.75 8.85
CA GLY A 181 -26.85 -17.48 7.65
C GLY A 181 -26.78 -16.68 6.35
N THR A 182 -26.24 -15.47 6.36
CA THR A 182 -26.14 -14.59 5.19
C THR A 182 -24.69 -14.14 4.94
N PRO A 183 -24.19 -14.19 3.69
CA PRO A 183 -22.92 -13.57 3.33
C PRO A 183 -22.95 -12.07 3.65
N THR A 184 -22.02 -11.61 4.47
CA THR A 184 -21.94 -10.22 4.94
C THR A 184 -20.50 -9.74 4.85
N SER A 185 -20.27 -8.53 4.31
CA SER A 185 -18.96 -7.88 4.37
C SER A 185 -18.72 -7.33 5.78
N ALA A 186 -17.65 -7.79 6.43
CA ALA A 186 -17.26 -7.37 7.76
C ALA A 186 -15.75 -7.50 7.96
N ILE A 187 -15.17 -6.57 8.73
CA ILE A 187 -13.83 -6.77 9.28
C ILE A 187 -14.00 -7.70 10.48
N LEU A 188 -13.30 -8.83 10.49
CA LEU A 188 -13.42 -9.85 11.52
C LEU A 188 -12.13 -9.94 12.33
N VAL A 189 -12.21 -9.67 13.63
CA VAL A 189 -11.16 -10.00 14.60
C VAL A 189 -11.65 -11.20 15.41
N SER A 190 -10.95 -12.33 15.39
CA SER A 190 -11.44 -13.56 16.00
C SER A 190 -10.37 -14.38 16.69
N ASP A 191 -10.79 -15.27 17.58
CA ASP A 191 -9.90 -16.15 18.32
C ASP A 191 -10.58 -17.49 18.62
N ALA A 192 -9.87 -18.59 18.36
CA ALA A 192 -10.33 -19.92 18.75
C ALA A 192 -10.42 -19.99 20.28
N ILE A 193 -11.41 -20.68 20.81
CA ILE A 193 -11.39 -20.95 22.25
C ILE A 193 -10.23 -21.92 22.52
N PRO A 194 -9.25 -21.55 23.37
CA PRO A 194 -8.09 -22.39 23.63
C PRO A 194 -8.48 -23.77 24.15
N ASN A 195 -7.71 -24.80 23.78
CA ASN A 195 -7.87 -26.12 24.36
C ASN A 195 -7.67 -26.07 25.89
N GLY A 196 -8.44 -26.88 26.62
CA GLY A 196 -8.42 -26.86 28.09
C GLY A 196 -9.12 -25.63 28.70
N THR A 197 -9.88 -24.88 27.89
CA THR A 197 -10.71 -23.77 28.36
C THR A 197 -12.10 -23.78 27.73
N LYS A 198 -13.03 -23.05 28.34
CA LYS A 198 -14.38 -22.79 27.84
C LYS A 198 -14.65 -21.30 27.83
N LEU A 199 -15.36 -20.80 26.82
CA LEU A 199 -15.83 -19.42 26.84
C LEU A 199 -16.76 -19.20 28.05
N GLN A 200 -16.42 -18.21 28.86
CA GLN A 200 -17.19 -17.82 30.03
C GLN A 200 -18.05 -16.57 29.76
N SER A 201 -17.47 -15.56 29.11
CA SER A 201 -18.17 -14.31 28.82
C SER A 201 -17.50 -13.50 27.71
N VAL A 202 -18.27 -12.58 27.12
CA VAL A 202 -17.77 -11.51 26.24
C VAL A 202 -18.20 -10.17 26.83
N SER A 203 -17.35 -9.15 26.75
CA SER A 203 -17.69 -7.81 27.23
C SER A 203 -18.93 -7.28 26.51
N THR A 204 -19.86 -6.70 27.28
CA THR A 204 -21.06 -6.04 26.72
C THR A 204 -20.81 -4.58 26.35
N ALA A 205 -19.74 -3.99 26.88
CA ALA A 205 -19.35 -2.60 26.62
C ALA A 205 -18.36 -2.54 25.45
N LEU A 206 -18.82 -2.97 24.26
CA LEU A 206 -17.98 -2.94 23.06
C LEU A 206 -17.84 -1.52 22.51
N PRO A 207 -16.71 -1.22 21.83
CA PRO A 207 -16.53 0.03 21.10
C PRO A 207 -17.64 0.26 20.07
N LEU A 208 -17.88 1.52 19.71
CA LEU A 208 -18.92 1.90 18.75
C LEU A 208 -18.74 1.13 17.43
N ASN A 209 -19.84 0.62 16.89
CA ASN A 209 -19.91 -0.16 15.64
C ASN A 209 -19.26 -1.56 15.67
N TRP A 210 -18.74 -2.00 16.83
CA TRP A 210 -18.27 -3.37 17.01
C TRP A 210 -19.35 -4.26 17.62
N ARG A 211 -19.41 -5.51 17.17
CA ARG A 211 -20.35 -6.50 17.68
C ARG A 211 -19.69 -7.85 17.87
N ALA A 212 -19.97 -8.52 18.98
CA ALA A 212 -19.51 -9.88 19.22
C ALA A 212 -20.24 -10.89 18.32
N VAL A 213 -19.51 -11.91 17.88
CA VAL A 213 -20.01 -13.05 17.11
C VAL A 213 -19.43 -14.35 17.66
N TYR A 214 -20.16 -15.44 17.43
CA TYR A 214 -19.88 -16.74 18.01
C TYR A 214 -20.03 -17.82 16.94
N THR A 215 -19.23 -18.87 17.04
CA THR A 215 -19.48 -20.10 16.29
C THR A 215 -19.30 -21.32 17.19
N THR A 216 -20.11 -22.34 16.94
CA THR A 216 -20.11 -23.64 17.63
C THR A 216 -19.67 -24.76 16.69
N ALA A 217 -19.26 -24.42 15.47
CA ALA A 217 -18.80 -25.38 14.48
C ALA A 217 -17.53 -26.10 14.97
N ALA A 218 -17.54 -27.43 14.91
CA ALA A 218 -16.47 -28.27 15.47
C ALA A 218 -15.09 -28.06 14.80
N THR A 219 -15.06 -27.58 13.57
CA THR A 219 -13.81 -27.30 12.85
C THR A 219 -13.16 -25.99 13.28
N ALA A 220 -13.85 -25.10 13.99
CA ALA A 220 -13.37 -23.75 14.29
C ALA A 220 -12.24 -23.67 15.34
N SER A 221 -12.04 -24.75 16.10
CA SER A 221 -10.99 -24.89 17.12
C SER A 221 -9.77 -25.67 16.62
N ALA A 222 -9.79 -26.16 15.38
CA ALA A 222 -8.66 -26.88 14.79
C ALA A 222 -7.64 -25.91 14.15
N PRO A 223 -6.32 -26.14 14.29
CA PRO A 223 -5.32 -25.46 13.48
C PRO A 223 -5.65 -25.57 11.98
N GLY A 224 -5.52 -24.47 11.23
CA GLY A 224 -5.85 -24.42 9.81
C GLY A 224 -7.34 -24.30 9.47
N SER A 225 -8.23 -24.13 10.47
CA SER A 225 -9.64 -23.80 10.21
C SER A 225 -9.76 -22.45 9.48
N ASN A 226 -10.58 -22.36 8.44
CA ASN A 226 -10.83 -21.10 7.72
C ASN A 226 -11.94 -20.30 8.43
N PRO A 227 -11.64 -19.21 9.17
CA PRO A 227 -12.65 -18.48 9.93
C PRO A 227 -13.68 -17.77 9.04
N LEU A 228 -13.33 -17.44 7.81
CA LEU A 228 -14.23 -16.80 6.84
C LEU A 228 -15.35 -17.73 6.36
N ALA A 229 -15.11 -19.05 6.38
CA ALA A 229 -16.07 -20.06 5.97
C ALA A 229 -16.96 -20.56 7.13
N LEU A 230 -16.69 -20.17 8.36
CA LEU A 230 -17.45 -20.62 9.53
C LEU A 230 -18.81 -19.91 9.61
N PRO A 231 -19.86 -20.60 10.08
CA PRO A 231 -21.12 -19.96 10.38
C PRO A 231 -20.98 -19.15 11.67
N TRP A 232 -20.99 -17.83 11.54
CA TRP A 232 -21.00 -16.89 12.65
C TRP A 232 -22.43 -16.55 13.03
N SER A 233 -22.71 -16.46 14.32
CA SER A 233 -23.95 -15.88 14.82
C SER A 233 -23.67 -14.70 15.73
N THR A 234 -24.52 -13.70 15.60
CA THR A 234 -24.52 -12.54 16.50
C THR A 234 -25.36 -12.75 17.76
N THR A 235 -26.05 -13.89 17.85
CA THR A 235 -26.79 -14.32 19.04
C THR A 235 -25.91 -15.28 19.84
N ALA A 236 -25.60 -14.91 21.08
CA ALA A 236 -24.84 -15.77 21.96
C ALA A 236 -25.60 -17.09 22.23
N PRO A 237 -24.94 -18.27 22.14
CA PRO A 237 -25.54 -19.53 22.55
C PRO A 237 -25.92 -19.51 24.03
N THR A 238 -27.02 -20.19 24.39
CA THR A 238 -27.42 -20.33 25.80
C THR A 238 -26.35 -21.00 26.65
N ASN A 239 -25.60 -21.94 26.08
CA ASN A 239 -24.46 -22.57 26.71
C ASN A 239 -23.17 -22.09 26.02
N LEU A 240 -22.46 -21.15 26.63
CA LEU A 240 -21.21 -20.60 26.06
C LEU A 240 -20.08 -21.65 25.97
N SER A 241 -20.14 -22.73 26.74
CA SER A 241 -19.13 -23.81 26.63
C SER A 241 -19.16 -24.58 25.32
N THR A 242 -20.18 -24.39 24.47
CA THR A 242 -20.22 -24.97 23.12
C THR A 242 -19.57 -24.09 22.06
N VAL A 243 -19.18 -22.86 22.42
CA VAL A 243 -18.49 -21.94 21.51
C VAL A 243 -17.09 -22.46 21.27
N THR A 244 -16.75 -22.68 20.00
CA THR A 244 -15.45 -23.15 19.56
C THR A 244 -14.55 -22.00 19.10
N ARG A 245 -15.15 -20.87 18.72
CA ARG A 245 -14.44 -19.64 18.38
C ARG A 245 -15.33 -18.42 18.63
N VAL A 246 -14.72 -17.35 19.14
CA VAL A 246 -15.35 -16.05 19.37
C VAL A 246 -14.76 -15.03 18.41
N GLY A 247 -15.53 -14.01 18.04
CA GLY A 247 -15.03 -12.92 17.23
C GLY A 247 -15.77 -11.63 17.48
N PHE A 248 -15.27 -10.58 16.84
CA PHE A 248 -15.79 -9.23 16.86
C PHE A 248 -15.78 -8.70 15.44
N ILE A 249 -16.92 -8.18 15.00
CA ILE A 249 -17.11 -7.66 13.65
C ILE A 249 -17.29 -6.15 13.66
N TYR A 250 -16.74 -5.49 12.64
CA TYR A 250 -17.04 -4.11 12.28
C TYR A 250 -17.70 -4.07 10.91
N THR A 251 -18.88 -3.47 10.82
CA THR A 251 -19.71 -3.42 9.60
C THR A 251 -20.08 -2.00 9.17
N ALA A 252 -19.55 -0.98 9.83
CA ALA A 252 -19.92 0.43 9.58
C ALA A 252 -19.09 1.09 8.46
N GLY A 253 -18.31 0.32 7.70
CA GLY A 253 -17.47 0.80 6.60
C GLY A 253 -16.03 0.33 6.74
N SER A 254 -15.07 1.21 6.41
CA SER A 254 -13.64 0.92 6.47
C SER A 254 -12.95 1.58 7.67
N LEU A 255 -11.78 1.05 8.02
CA LEU A 255 -10.86 1.58 9.02
C LEU A 255 -9.70 2.26 8.30
N ALA A 256 -9.48 3.55 8.57
CA ALA A 256 -8.44 4.34 7.91
C ALA A 256 -7.02 3.91 8.31
N PRO A 257 -5.99 4.19 7.49
CA PRO A 257 -4.59 4.07 7.93
C PRO A 257 -4.33 4.86 9.22
N GLY A 258 -3.62 4.24 10.16
CA GLY A 258 -3.36 4.78 11.50
C GLY A 258 -4.48 4.52 12.51
N PHE A 259 -5.55 3.83 12.12
CA PHE A 259 -6.60 3.42 13.05
C PHE A 259 -6.12 2.28 13.96
N GLU A 260 -6.50 2.34 15.23
CA GLU A 260 -6.27 1.27 16.20
C GLU A 260 -7.51 1.08 17.07
N GLN A 261 -7.93 -0.18 17.21
CA GLN A 261 -8.97 -0.59 18.15
C GLN A 261 -8.40 -1.66 19.09
N THR A 262 -8.65 -1.47 20.39
CA THR A 262 -8.41 -2.44 21.46
C THR A 262 -9.69 -2.59 22.31
N ASN A 263 -9.66 -3.37 23.39
CA ASN A 263 -10.79 -3.65 24.27
C ASN A 263 -11.90 -4.50 23.63
N LEU A 264 -11.55 -5.37 22.68
CA LEU A 264 -12.45 -6.41 22.19
C LEU A 264 -12.29 -7.66 23.06
N GLN A 265 -12.94 -7.64 24.22
CA GLN A 265 -12.61 -8.54 25.33
C GLN A 265 -13.54 -9.75 25.45
N PHE A 266 -12.93 -10.91 25.69
CA PHE A 266 -13.61 -12.14 26.09
C PHE A 266 -12.85 -12.83 27.23
N THR A 267 -13.58 -13.58 28.05
CA THR A 267 -13.03 -14.34 29.16
C THR A 267 -13.28 -15.81 28.95
N VAL A 268 -12.25 -16.62 29.15
CA VAL A 268 -12.34 -18.07 29.22
C VAL A 268 -12.12 -18.53 30.65
N ILE A 269 -12.69 -19.69 30.97
CA ILE A 269 -12.42 -20.41 32.21
C ILE A 269 -11.71 -21.72 31.86
N THR A 270 -10.64 -22.02 32.58
CA THR A 270 -9.93 -23.30 32.46
C THR A 270 -10.87 -24.47 32.80
N ASP A 271 -10.83 -25.56 32.04
CA ASP A 271 -11.71 -26.71 32.25
C ASP A 271 -10.99 -28.06 32.32
N GLY A 272 -9.66 -28.04 32.26
CA GLY A 272 -8.80 -29.21 32.21
C GLY A 272 -7.63 -29.17 33.21
N THR A 273 -6.66 -30.06 33.00
CA THR A 273 -5.39 -30.13 33.75
C THR A 273 -4.22 -29.52 32.98
N ASP A 274 -4.50 -28.89 31.83
CA ASP A 274 -3.46 -28.35 30.96
C ASP A 274 -2.75 -27.20 31.67
N THR A 275 -1.44 -27.35 31.79
CA THR A 275 -0.56 -26.35 32.40
C THR A 275 -0.07 -25.32 31.39
N GLN A 276 -0.43 -25.49 30.12
CA GLN A 276 -0.13 -24.57 29.04
C GLN A 276 -1.36 -24.29 28.19
N ILE A 277 -1.63 -23.01 27.97
CA ILE A 277 -2.76 -22.55 27.17
C ILE A 277 -2.18 -21.71 26.04
N GLU A 278 -2.25 -22.27 24.83
CA GLU A 278 -1.86 -21.60 23.60
C GLU A 278 -3.08 -21.01 22.92
N ASN A 279 -2.96 -19.77 22.47
CA ASN A 279 -4.10 -19.09 21.88
C ASN A 279 -3.64 -18.04 20.86
N MET A 280 -4.33 -17.97 19.72
CA MET A 280 -3.95 -17.10 18.60
C MET A 280 -5.17 -16.39 18.02
N ALA A 281 -5.13 -15.06 18.01
CA ALA A 281 -6.13 -14.24 17.35
C ALA A 281 -5.76 -14.01 15.90
N GLN A 282 -6.78 -13.72 15.10
CA GLN A 282 -6.69 -13.50 13.67
C GLN A 282 -7.53 -12.30 13.29
N VAL A 283 -7.06 -11.48 12.36
CA VAL A 283 -7.85 -10.41 11.73
C VAL A 283 -8.02 -10.66 10.24
N PHE A 284 -9.18 -10.31 9.71
CA PHE A 284 -9.52 -10.43 8.30
C PHE A 284 -10.23 -9.17 7.78
N GLY A 285 -9.90 -8.78 6.56
CA GLY A 285 -10.55 -7.72 5.80
C GLY A 285 -10.09 -7.73 4.33
N GLU A 286 -10.26 -6.61 3.64
CA GLU A 286 -9.80 -6.38 2.26
C GLU A 286 -9.25 -4.95 2.15
N THR A 287 -8.40 -4.70 1.17
CA THR A 287 -7.94 -3.34 0.88
C THR A 287 -9.03 -2.57 0.15
N VAL A 288 -9.39 -1.38 0.64
CA VAL A 288 -10.42 -0.55 -0.02
C VAL A 288 -10.07 -0.29 -1.48
N GLY A 289 -11.00 -0.68 -2.35
CA GLY A 289 -10.88 -0.44 -3.80
C GLY A 289 -9.95 -1.42 -4.52
N ASP A 290 -9.55 -2.52 -3.86
CA ASP A 290 -8.93 -3.63 -4.56
C ASP A 290 -9.96 -4.31 -5.49
N ALA A 291 -9.68 -4.32 -6.79
CA ALA A 291 -10.55 -4.94 -7.78
C ALA A 291 -10.54 -6.47 -7.71
N THR A 292 -9.56 -7.08 -7.03
CA THR A 292 -9.47 -8.53 -6.86
C THR A 292 -10.17 -9.05 -5.61
N ASN A 293 -10.57 -8.16 -4.68
CA ASN A 293 -11.12 -8.49 -3.36
C ASN A 293 -10.23 -9.53 -2.64
N GLU A 294 -8.92 -9.35 -2.69
CA GLU A 294 -8.01 -10.24 -1.98
C GLU A 294 -8.08 -9.99 -0.48
N VAL A 295 -8.10 -11.09 0.28
CA VAL A 295 -8.16 -11.05 1.73
C VAL A 295 -6.85 -10.49 2.28
N VAL A 296 -6.99 -9.50 3.15
CA VAL A 296 -5.96 -9.02 4.07
C VAL A 296 -6.13 -9.79 5.38
N TYR A 297 -5.06 -10.46 5.82
CA TYR A 297 -5.07 -11.36 6.96
C TYR A 297 -3.82 -11.20 7.82
N ASP A 298 -3.99 -11.28 9.14
CA ASP A 298 -2.86 -11.32 10.07
C ASP A 298 -3.14 -12.21 11.30
N GLU A 299 -2.09 -12.78 11.86
CA GLU A 299 -2.10 -13.59 13.10
C GLU A 299 -1.42 -12.85 14.24
N SER A 300 -2.04 -12.85 15.42
CA SER A 300 -1.38 -12.29 16.60
C SER A 300 -0.16 -13.12 16.98
N GLY A 301 0.97 -12.50 17.27
CA GLY A 301 2.18 -13.21 17.71
C GLY A 301 3.47 -12.49 17.34
N ASP A 302 3.40 -11.63 16.32
CA ASP A 302 4.44 -10.66 15.98
C ASP A 302 3.85 -9.23 15.90
N GLN A 303 4.68 -8.27 15.47
CA GLN A 303 4.26 -6.86 15.32
C GLN A 303 4.13 -6.45 13.85
N ASN A 304 4.39 -7.35 12.92
CA ASN A 304 4.35 -7.07 11.50
C ASN A 304 2.89 -7.20 11.03
N PRO A 305 2.40 -6.30 10.17
CA PRO A 305 1.06 -6.46 9.61
C PRO A 305 1.02 -7.64 8.64
N ASN A 306 -0.18 -8.07 8.27
CA ASN A 306 -0.44 -8.91 7.10
C ASN A 306 0.33 -10.26 7.07
N ASN A 307 0.66 -10.81 8.24
CA ASN A 307 1.54 -11.97 8.41
C ASN A 307 2.84 -11.84 7.58
N TYR A 308 3.40 -10.62 7.52
CA TYR A 308 4.72 -10.39 6.95
C TYR A 308 5.71 -11.30 7.67
N THR A 309 6.19 -12.33 6.97
CA THR A 309 7.16 -13.27 7.57
C THR A 309 8.39 -12.49 8.05
N ASP A 310 8.97 -12.94 9.18
CA ASP A 310 10.23 -12.40 9.74
C ASP A 310 11.43 -12.47 8.78
N LEU A 311 11.25 -13.03 7.58
CA LEU A 311 12.23 -13.11 6.50
C LEU A 311 12.14 -11.93 5.50
N GLY A 312 11.24 -10.95 5.73
CA GLY A 312 11.21 -9.69 4.98
C GLY A 312 10.71 -9.79 3.54
N ALA A 313 10.06 -10.89 3.16
CA ALA A 313 9.34 -10.96 1.89
C ALA A 313 7.96 -10.32 2.07
N PRO A 314 7.60 -9.30 1.28
CA PRO A 314 6.26 -8.75 1.32
C PRO A 314 5.24 -9.84 0.92
N PRO A 315 4.02 -9.80 1.47
CA PRO A 315 2.93 -10.59 0.92
C PRO A 315 2.68 -10.18 -0.54
N ASP A 316 1.94 -10.98 -1.30
CA ASP A 316 1.66 -10.68 -2.71
C ASP A 316 1.16 -9.25 -2.88
N ALA A 317 1.50 -8.65 -4.01
CA ALA A 317 1.27 -7.25 -4.31
C ALA A 317 -0.21 -6.89 -4.46
N THR A 318 -1.14 -7.77 -4.14
CA THR A 318 -2.59 -7.57 -4.15
C THR A 318 -3.24 -7.78 -2.77
N GLY A 319 -2.52 -8.32 -1.76
CA GLY A 319 -3.13 -8.66 -0.47
C GLY A 319 -2.22 -9.52 0.40
N THR A 320 -2.76 -10.56 1.02
CA THR A 320 -2.00 -11.60 1.73
C THR A 320 -2.23 -12.95 1.07
N HIS A 321 -1.21 -13.80 0.98
CA HIS A 321 -1.37 -15.20 0.56
C HIS A 321 -2.14 -16.00 1.64
N TYR A 322 -3.38 -15.62 1.89
CA TYR A 322 -4.28 -16.34 2.77
C TYR A 322 -4.63 -17.67 2.11
N THR A 323 -3.96 -18.73 2.56
CA THR A 323 -4.11 -20.09 2.02
C THR A 323 -4.76 -20.97 3.07
N PRO A 324 -6.10 -20.93 3.22
CA PRO A 324 -6.78 -21.67 4.27
C PRO A 324 -6.49 -23.17 4.16
N GLY A 325 -6.02 -23.79 5.26
CA GLY A 325 -5.77 -25.23 5.36
C GLY A 325 -4.31 -25.68 5.25
N THR A 326 -3.38 -24.82 4.83
CA THR A 326 -1.93 -25.09 4.86
C THR A 326 -1.13 -24.05 5.64
N ASP A 327 -1.79 -23.02 6.15
CA ASP A 327 -1.16 -22.01 6.99
C ASP A 327 -0.77 -22.63 8.33
N THR A 328 0.53 -22.85 8.50
CA THR A 328 1.12 -23.31 9.75
C THR A 328 1.68 -22.09 10.45
N VAL A 329 1.12 -21.78 11.62
CA VAL A 329 1.53 -20.75 12.59
C VAL A 329 2.94 -20.20 12.28
N SER A 330 2.98 -19.03 11.64
CA SER A 330 4.23 -18.36 11.26
C SER A 330 4.88 -17.67 12.48
N SER A 331 4.07 -17.35 13.48
CA SER A 331 4.48 -16.68 14.72
C SER A 331 4.40 -17.62 15.93
N THR A 332 5.21 -17.33 16.96
CA THR A 332 5.10 -18.06 18.24
C THR A 332 3.77 -17.73 18.90
N PRO A 333 2.89 -18.71 19.17
CA PRO A 333 1.67 -18.45 19.91
C PRO A 333 1.99 -17.86 21.29
N LEU A 334 1.04 -17.11 21.86
CA LEU A 334 1.13 -16.74 23.27
C LEU A 334 1.07 -18.03 24.10
N ILE A 335 2.24 -18.53 24.52
CA ILE A 335 2.36 -19.70 25.39
C ILE A 335 2.37 -19.19 26.82
N TRP A 336 1.33 -19.55 27.57
CA TRP A 336 1.34 -19.38 29.02
C TRP A 336 1.75 -20.67 29.71
N GLN A 337 2.56 -20.60 30.77
CA GLN A 337 2.95 -21.75 31.59
C GLN A 337 2.52 -21.51 33.03
N TYR A 338 1.84 -22.50 33.63
CA TYR A 338 1.55 -22.58 35.07
C TYR A 338 2.82 -22.77 35.92
#